data_AF-A0A8I1HYC6-F1
#
_entry.id   AF-A0A8I1HYC6-F1
#
_cell.length_a   1.000
_cell.length_b   1.000
_cell.length_c   1.000
_cell.angle_alpha   90.00
_cell.angle_beta   90.00
_cell.angle_gamma   90.00
#
_symmetry.space_group_name_H-M   'P 1'
#
loop_
_entity.id
_entity.type
_entity.pdbx_description
1 polymer ?
#
loop_
_entity_poly.entity_id
_entity_poly.type
_entity_poly.pdbx_seq_one_letter_code
_entity_poly.pdbx_strand_id
1 'polypeptide(L)' 'MPGVEDDKAQELADAAHQMCPYSKATRGNIEVNVGVAQD' A
#
# COMPACT_ATOMS: atom_id res chain seq x y z
N MET A 1 7.30 -8.80 3.70
CA MET A 1 6.79 -8.74 5.10
C MET A 1 7.03 -10.10 5.73
N PRO A 2 8.00 -10.25 6.65
CA PRO A 2 8.38 -11.58 7.14
C PRO A 2 7.19 -12.32 7.76
N GLY A 3 6.91 -13.54 7.27
CA GLY A 3 5.86 -14.40 7.80
C GLY A 3 4.43 -14.06 7.39
N VAL A 4 4.24 -13.15 6.42
CA VAL A 4 2.93 -12.89 5.81
C VAL A 4 3.04 -13.22 4.33
N GLU A 5 2.10 -14.03 3.82
CA GLU A 5 2.00 -14.33 2.39
C GLU A 5 1.90 -13.04 1.57
N ASP A 6 2.62 -12.98 0.45
CA ASP A 6 2.77 -11.75 -0.34
C ASP A 6 1.42 -11.18 -0.79
N ASP A 7 0.50 -12.05 -1.25
CA ASP A 7 -0.86 -11.65 -1.63
C ASP A 7 -1.60 -10.99 -0.47
N LYS A 8 -1.44 -11.53 0.74
CA LYS A 8 -2.09 -10.98 1.93
C LYS A 8 -1.44 -9.67 2.37
N ALA A 9 -0.13 -9.57 2.27
CA ALA A 9 0.61 -8.35 2.54
C ALA A 9 0.19 -7.24 1.55
N GLN A 10 -0.01 -7.57 0.28
CA GLN A 10 -0.43 -6.61 -0.74
C GLN A 10 -1.87 -6.14 -0.49
N GLU A 11 -2.79 -7.05 -0.18
CA GLU A 11 -4.18 -6.69 0.19
C GLU A 11 -4.22 -5.70 1.36
N LEU A 12 -3.39 -5.91 2.39
CA LEU A 12 -3.27 -5.01 3.53
C LEU A 12 -2.68 -3.65 3.14
N ALA A 13 -1.64 -3.63 2.31
CA ALA A 13 -1.03 -2.41 1.82
C ALA A 13 -2.01 -1.57 0.98
N ASP A 14 -2.80 -2.22 0.12
CA ASP A 14 -3.82 -1.59 -0.71
C ASP A 14 -4.94 -0.99 0.16
N ALA A 15 -5.41 -1.75 1.15
CA ALA A 15 -6.42 -1.28 2.10
C ALA A 15 -5.91 -0.05 2.89
N ALA A 16 -4.67 -0.10 3.37
CA ALA A 16 -4.03 1.02 4.07
C ALA A 16 -3.92 2.26 3.15
N HIS A 17 -3.56 2.08 1.88
CA HIS A 17 -3.46 3.18 0.91
C HIS A 17 -4.81 3.88 0.67
N GLN A 18 -5.93 3.15 0.72
CA GLN A 18 -7.26 3.77 0.62
C GLN A 18 -7.63 4.65 1.82
N MET A 19 -7.11 4.35 3.01
CA MET A 19 -7.48 5.06 4.24
C MET A 19 -6.44 6.09 4.73
N CYS A 20 -5.16 5.94 4.36
CA CYS A 20 -4.07 6.80 4.80
C CYS A 20 -4.31 8.29 4.48
N PRO A 21 -4.20 9.20 5.47
CA PRO A 21 -4.42 10.63 5.25
C PRO A 21 -3.53 11.22 4.16
N TYR A 22 -2.25 10.82 4.11
CA TYR A 22 -1.32 11.29 3.09
C TYR A 22 -1.72 10.84 1.69
N SER A 23 -2.09 9.56 1.53
CA SER A 23 -2.53 9.02 0.25
C SER A 23 -3.82 9.68 -0.27
N LYS A 24 -4.73 10.07 0.63
CA LYS A 24 -5.90 10.89 0.27
C LYS A 24 -5.51 12.30 -0.14
N ALA A 25 -4.57 12.92 0.59
CA ALA A 25 -4.11 14.28 0.30
C ALA A 25 -3.39 14.39 -1.06
N THR A 26 -2.71 13.33 -1.51
CA THR A 26 -1.98 13.32 -2.78
C THR A 26 -2.76 12.73 -3.96
N ARG A 27 -3.97 12.19 -3.73
CA ARG A 27 -4.76 11.50 -4.75
C ARG A 27 -5.11 12.43 -5.92
N GLY A 28 -4.69 12.04 -7.12
CA GLY A 28 -4.91 12.81 -8.35
C GLY A 28 -3.88 13.92 -8.60
N ASN A 29 -3.01 14.21 -7.63
CA ASN A 29 -1.94 15.20 -7.79
C ASN A 29 -0.64 14.57 -8.30
N ILE A 30 -0.31 13.38 -7.81
CA ILE A 30 0.87 12.61 -8.19
C ILE A 30 0.53 11.12 -8.28
N GLU A 31 1.27 10.39 -9.10
CA GLU A 31 1.20 8.93 -9.14
C GLU A 31 1.90 8.35 -7.90
N VAL A 32 1.24 7.40 -7.24
CA VAL A 32 1.79 6.71 -6.07
C VAL A 32 1.72 5.21 -6.32
N ASN A 33 2.87 4.56 -6.25
CA ASN A 33 2.99 3.10 -6.35
C ASN A 33 3.17 2.52 -4.94
N VAL A 34 2.31 1.58 -4.57
CA VAL A 34 2.35 0.88 -3.28
C VAL A 34 2.64 -0.60 -3.55
N GLY A 35 3.66 -1.13 -2.88
CA GLY A 35 4.06 -2.52 -3.03
C GLY A 35 4.66 -3.07 -1.75
N VAL A 36 4.68 -4.39 -1.64
CA VAL A 36 5.31 -5.10 -0.54
C VAL A 36 6.77 -5.38 -0.89
N ALA A 37 7.67 -5.14 0.06
CA ALA A 37 9.06 -5.56 -0.08
C ALA A 37 9.17 -7.09 -0.03
N GLN A 38 9.79 -7.65 -1.07
CA GLN A 38 10.16 -9.06 -1.18
C GLN A 38 11.61 -9.20 -0.68
N ASP A 39 11.82 -10.10 0.28
CA ASP A 39 13.15 -10.49 0.80
C ASP A 39 13.65 -11.76 0.09
#